data_AF-D8LV53-F1
#
_entry.id   AF-D8LV53-F1
#
_cell.length_a   1.000
_cell.length_b   1.000
_cell.length_c   1.000
_cell.angle_alpha   90.00
_cell.angle_beta   90.00
_cell.angle_gamma   90.00
#
_symmetry.space_group_name_H-M   'P 1'
#
loop_
_entity.id
_entity.type
_entity.pdbx_description
1 polymer ?
#
loop_
_entity_poly.entity_id
_entity_poly.type
_entity_poly.pdbx_seq_one_letter_code
_entity_poly.pdbx_strand_id
1 'polypeptide(L)'
;MVFIVEECLQKLNSINGSTKSISDVTAWLFSNENDAAKVVQIWSDVFIRASYQTKLYLFYLANNVLVKERNSGHFKYTPEFMTLLPTMCLNSLSMVQDSQIAMKILDVLRLWKDHRTMGRSMTFQILSSIPIQILYFFSCSITQHAIPLLCRSKRPNRQSLYFSIQFH
;
A
#
# COMPACT_ATOMS: atom_id res chain seq x y z
N MET A 1 -7.98 21.57 17.19
CA MET A 1 -7.72 20.10 17.22
C MET A 1 -8.92 19.23 16.83
N VAL A 2 -10.18 19.60 17.15
CA VAL A 2 -11.39 18.83 16.74
C VAL A 2 -11.65 18.93 15.23
N PHE A 3 -11.51 20.13 14.66
CA PHE A 3 -11.77 20.40 13.24
C PHE A 3 -10.95 19.53 12.27
N ILE A 4 -9.66 19.31 12.58
CA ILE A 4 -8.76 18.50 11.73
C ILE A 4 -9.21 17.04 11.67
N VAL A 5 -9.75 16.50 12.77
CA VAL A 5 -10.18 15.10 12.82
C VAL A 5 -11.38 14.87 11.93
N GLU A 6 -12.39 15.72 12.05
CA GLU A 6 -13.62 15.62 11.26
C GLU A 6 -13.34 15.88 9.78
N GLU A 7 -12.53 16.88 9.46
CA GLU A 7 -12.17 17.19 8.08
C GLU A 7 -11.33 16.06 7.44
N CYS A 8 -10.39 15.46 8.19
CA CYS A 8 -9.63 14.29 7.74
C CYS A 8 -10.57 13.12 7.43
N LEU A 9 -11.48 12.80 8.35
CA LEU A 9 -12.47 11.73 8.17
C LEU A 9 -13.33 11.97 6.94
N GLN A 10 -13.83 13.19 6.73
CA GLN A 10 -14.63 13.53 5.56
C GLN A 10 -13.84 13.37 4.25
N LYS A 11 -12.58 13.82 4.20
CA LYS A 11 -11.73 13.70 3.00
C LYS A 11 -11.36 12.25 2.69
N LEU A 12 -11.00 11.46 3.70
CA LEU A 12 -10.65 10.06 3.50
C LEU A 12 -11.85 9.20 3.11
N ASN A 13 -13.05 9.48 3.62
CA ASN A 13 -14.26 8.75 3.23
C ASN A 13 -14.80 9.16 1.86
N SER A 14 -14.59 10.41 1.43
CA SER A 14 -15.03 10.92 0.13
C SER A 14 -14.01 10.71 -1.00
N ILE A 15 -12.87 10.07 -0.71
CA ILE A 15 -11.83 9.84 -1.72
C ILE A 15 -12.34 8.97 -2.85
N ASN A 16 -11.99 9.36 -4.08
CA ASN A 16 -12.24 8.57 -5.26
C ASN A 16 -10.94 8.36 -6.05
N GLY A 17 -10.96 7.40 -6.97
CA GLY A 17 -9.77 7.02 -7.76
C GLY A 17 -9.31 8.06 -8.78
N SER A 18 -9.95 9.24 -8.88
CA SER A 18 -9.51 10.28 -9.80
C SER A 18 -8.20 10.93 -9.34
N THR A 19 -7.33 11.24 -10.31
CA THR A 19 -6.05 11.93 -10.05
C THR A 19 -6.27 13.28 -9.36
N LYS A 20 -7.35 13.98 -9.70
CA LYS A 20 -7.74 15.24 -9.07
C LYS A 20 -8.09 15.05 -7.59
N SER A 21 -8.97 14.10 -7.25
CA SER A 21 -9.35 13.84 -5.85
C SER A 21 -8.14 13.47 -5.00
N ILE A 22 -7.27 12.59 -5.50
CA ILE A 22 -6.05 12.18 -4.79
C ILE A 22 -5.10 13.36 -4.59
N SER A 23 -4.92 14.21 -5.61
CA SER A 23 -4.05 15.39 -5.54
C SER A 23 -4.59 16.44 -4.57
N ASP A 24 -5.89 16.71 -4.60
CA ASP A 24 -6.55 17.69 -3.74
C ASP A 24 -6.46 17.27 -2.26
N VAL A 25 -6.66 15.98 -1.95
CA VAL A 25 -6.47 15.44 -0.59
C VAL A 25 -4.99 15.48 -0.19
N THR A 26 -4.08 15.12 -1.10
CA THR A 26 -2.63 15.20 -0.83
C THR A 26 -2.21 16.63 -0.51
N ALA A 27 -2.71 17.64 -1.22
CA ALA A 27 -2.42 19.03 -0.91
C ALA A 27 -2.87 19.39 0.51
N TRP A 28 -4.08 18.99 0.90
CA TRP A 28 -4.60 19.22 2.25
C TRP A 28 -3.76 18.55 3.34
N LEU A 29 -3.29 17.32 3.11
CA LEU A 29 -2.40 16.62 4.04
C LEU A 29 -1.13 17.43 4.30
N PHE A 30 -0.47 17.92 3.24
CA PHE A 30 0.76 18.71 3.38
C PHE A 30 0.52 20.06 4.08
N SER A 31 -0.63 20.69 3.89
CA SER A 31 -0.99 21.90 4.64
C SER A 31 -1.15 21.64 6.15
N ASN A 32 -1.38 20.39 6.55
CA ASN A 32 -1.59 19.95 7.93
C ASN A 32 -0.50 18.95 8.40
N GLU A 33 0.71 19.01 7.82
CA GLU A 33 1.78 18.06 8.09
C GLU A 33 2.29 18.06 9.55
N ASN A 34 2.03 19.14 10.29
CA ASN A 34 2.33 19.21 11.73
C ASN A 34 1.55 18.18 12.56
N ASP A 35 0.39 17.75 12.07
CA ASP A 35 -0.47 16.76 12.71
C ASP A 35 -0.37 15.37 12.04
N ALA A 36 0.74 15.09 11.33
CA ALA A 36 0.93 13.87 10.54
C ALA A 36 0.62 12.58 11.31
N ALA A 37 1.12 12.44 12.55
CA ALA A 37 0.87 11.26 13.39
C ALA A 37 -0.63 11.03 13.63
N LYS A 38 -1.37 12.09 13.96
CA LYS A 38 -2.82 12.03 14.21
C LYS A 38 -3.59 11.70 12.94
N VAL A 39 -3.18 12.30 11.81
CA VAL A 39 -3.78 12.05 10.50
C VAL A 39 -3.59 10.60 10.07
N VAL A 40 -2.39 10.04 10.25
CA VAL A 40 -2.09 8.63 9.92
C VAL A 40 -2.85 7.68 10.85
N GLN A 41 -3.04 8.02 12.11
CA GLN A 41 -3.88 7.25 13.02
C GLN A 41 -5.34 7.19 12.54
N ILE A 42 -5.94 8.34 12.18
CA ILE A 42 -7.30 8.39 11.62
C ILE A 42 -7.39 7.59 10.33
N TRP A 43 -6.37 7.69 9.49
CA TRP A 43 -6.28 6.92 8.26
C TRP A 43 -6.33 5.43 8.52
N SER A 44 -5.57 4.92 9.49
CA SER A 44 -5.62 3.51 9.90
C SER A 44 -7.04 3.07 10.25
N ASP A 45 -7.73 3.86 11.07
CA ASP A 45 -9.08 3.54 11.54
C ASP A 45 -10.10 3.53 10.38
N VAL A 46 -9.99 4.50 9.46
CA VAL A 46 -10.82 4.54 8.24
C VAL A 46 -10.51 3.33 7.36
N PHE A 47 -9.23 3.01 7.15
CA PHE A 47 -8.80 1.94 6.27
C PHE A 47 -9.34 0.57 6.70
N ILE A 48 -9.31 0.26 8.00
CA ILE A 48 -9.80 -1.02 8.51
C ILE A 48 -11.30 -1.21 8.20
N ARG A 49 -12.08 -0.13 8.25
CA ARG A 49 -13.54 -0.13 8.01
C ARG A 49 -13.93 0.08 6.54
N ALA A 50 -12.98 0.47 5.69
CA ALA A 50 -13.23 0.84 4.31
C ALA A 50 -13.53 -0.36 3.40
N SER A 51 -14.28 -0.12 2.33
CA SER A 51 -14.47 -1.09 1.24
C SER A 51 -13.13 -1.39 0.53
N TYR A 52 -13.02 -2.52 -0.18
CA TYR A 52 -11.81 -2.84 -0.95
C TYR A 52 -11.44 -1.76 -1.97
N GLN A 53 -12.44 -1.19 -2.64
CA GLN A 53 -12.23 -0.15 -3.63
C GLN A 53 -11.68 1.13 -2.96
N THR A 54 -12.24 1.52 -1.81
CA THR A 54 -11.73 2.64 -1.03
C THR A 54 -10.32 2.37 -0.50
N LYS A 55 -10.01 1.14 -0.05
CA LYS A 55 -8.65 0.74 0.36
C LYS A 55 -7.64 0.95 -0.76
N LEU A 56 -7.98 0.60 -2.00
CA LEU A 56 -7.13 0.86 -3.17
C LEU A 56 -6.89 2.37 -3.37
N TYR A 57 -7.92 3.20 -3.24
CA TYR A 57 -7.76 4.66 -3.36
C TYR A 57 -6.88 5.23 -2.25
N LEU A 58 -6.99 4.70 -1.04
CA LEU A 58 -6.08 5.03 0.06
C LEU A 58 -4.65 4.59 -0.25
N PHE A 59 -4.41 3.44 -0.89
CA PHE A 59 -3.07 3.07 -1.36
C PHE A 59 -2.52 4.07 -2.40
N TYR A 60 -3.36 4.54 -3.33
CA TYR A 60 -2.95 5.57 -4.29
C TYR A 60 -2.64 6.91 -3.62
N LEU A 61 -3.40 7.29 -2.60
CA LEU A 61 -3.14 8.47 -1.80
C LEU A 61 -1.81 8.35 -1.04
N ALA A 62 -1.57 7.22 -0.37
CA ALA A 62 -0.31 6.95 0.32
C ALA A 62 0.88 7.06 -0.65
N ASN A 63 0.76 6.45 -1.84
CA ASN A 63 1.79 6.56 -2.88
C ASN A 63 2.05 8.04 -3.25
N ASN A 64 1.01 8.84 -3.47
CA ASN A 64 1.17 10.24 -3.84
C ASN A 64 1.86 11.05 -2.74
N VAL A 65 1.48 10.85 -1.47
CA VAL A 65 2.09 11.49 -0.31
C VAL A 65 3.58 11.16 -0.23
N LEU A 66 3.94 9.88 -0.29
CA LEU A 66 5.31 9.41 -0.14
C LEU A 66 6.22 9.85 -1.30
N VAL A 67 5.72 9.82 -2.54
CA VAL A 67 6.43 10.38 -3.69
C VAL A 67 6.65 11.88 -3.51
N LYS A 68 5.63 12.61 -3.05
CA LYS A 68 5.72 14.06 -2.83
C LYS A 68 6.73 14.41 -1.74
N GLU A 69 6.72 13.71 -0.60
CA GLU A 69 7.71 13.89 0.47
C GLU A 69 9.13 13.62 0.00
N ARG A 70 9.32 12.57 -0.80
CA ARG A 70 10.63 12.27 -1.37
C ARG A 70 11.10 13.36 -2.32
N ASN A 71 10.22 13.93 -3.12
CA ASN A 71 10.56 15.00 -4.06
C ASN A 71 10.80 16.34 -3.35
N SER A 72 10.06 16.64 -2.27
CA SER A 72 10.25 17.87 -1.49
C SER A 72 11.46 17.78 -0.54
N GLY A 73 11.82 16.58 -0.09
CA GLY A 73 12.83 16.36 0.95
C GLY A 73 12.31 16.58 2.38
N HIS A 74 11.00 16.80 2.56
CA HIS A 74 10.36 16.95 3.88
C HIS A 74 9.66 15.65 4.26
N PHE A 75 10.15 14.97 5.31
CA PHE A 75 9.71 13.63 5.70
C PHE A 75 8.95 13.64 7.03
N LYS A 76 7.69 14.10 7.02
CA LYS A 76 6.79 14.11 8.19
C LYS A 76 5.89 12.88 8.26
N TYR A 77 5.42 12.41 7.12
CA TYR A 77 4.51 11.28 6.97
C TYR A 77 5.24 9.94 6.83
N THR A 78 6.39 9.91 6.17
CA THR A 78 7.21 8.71 5.98
C THR A 78 7.41 7.88 7.26
N PRO A 79 7.85 8.47 8.41
CA PRO A 79 8.01 7.68 9.65
C PRO A 79 6.70 7.10 10.17
N GLU A 80 5.59 7.85 10.08
CA GLU A 80 4.27 7.39 10.52
C GLU A 80 3.76 6.25 9.63
N PHE A 81 3.92 6.38 8.30
CA PHE A 81 3.55 5.35 7.34
C PHE A 81 4.39 4.07 7.46
N MET A 82 5.62 4.12 7.99
CA MET A 82 6.39 2.90 8.25
C MET A 82 5.64 1.94 9.17
N THR A 83 4.89 2.47 10.13
CA THR A 83 4.12 1.66 11.08
C THR A 83 2.79 1.19 10.50
N LEU A 84 2.16 2.01 9.66
CA LEU A 84 0.83 1.74 9.11
C LEU A 84 0.85 0.83 7.87
N LEU A 85 1.81 1.01 6.96
CA LEU A 85 1.84 0.32 5.67
C LEU A 85 1.87 -1.22 5.78
N PRO A 86 2.63 -1.84 6.69
CA PRO A 86 2.55 -3.29 6.92
C PRO A 86 1.12 -3.77 7.21
N THR A 87 0.42 -3.08 8.10
CA THR A 87 -0.96 -3.38 8.48
C THR A 87 -1.92 -3.20 7.31
N MET A 88 -1.75 -2.14 6.51
CA MET A 88 -2.54 -1.91 5.31
C MET A 88 -2.35 -3.04 4.29
N CYS A 89 -1.10 -3.46 4.04
CA CYS A 89 -0.78 -4.53 3.11
C CYS A 89 -1.39 -5.87 3.57
N LEU A 90 -1.21 -6.21 4.85
CA LEU A 90 -1.79 -7.40 5.44
C LEU A 90 -3.31 -7.42 5.32
N ASN A 91 -3.99 -6.35 5.69
CA ASN A 91 -5.45 -6.28 5.70
C ASN A 91 -6.04 -6.29 4.29
N SER A 92 -5.39 -5.65 3.31
CA SER A 92 -5.85 -5.67 1.91
C SER A 92 -5.59 -6.98 1.19
N LEU A 93 -4.52 -7.70 1.53
CA LEU A 93 -4.12 -8.91 0.79
C LEU A 93 -4.56 -10.21 1.47
N SER A 94 -4.84 -10.21 2.78
CA SER A 94 -5.25 -11.40 3.53
C SER A 94 -6.64 -11.91 3.15
N MET A 95 -7.52 -11.02 2.70
CA MET A 95 -8.87 -11.34 2.29
C MET A 95 -8.99 -11.05 0.80
N VAL A 96 -8.66 -12.05 -0.03
CA VAL A 96 -8.79 -11.94 -1.50
C VAL A 96 -10.27 -12.06 -1.90
N GLN A 97 -11.10 -11.13 -1.43
CA GLN A 97 -12.49 -11.03 -1.89
C GLN A 97 -12.55 -10.46 -3.31
N ASP A 98 -11.62 -9.57 -3.66
CA ASP A 98 -11.51 -8.97 -4.98
C ASP A 98 -10.07 -9.07 -5.50
N SER A 99 -9.84 -10.08 -6.34
CA SER A 99 -8.51 -10.37 -6.91
C SER A 99 -8.00 -9.25 -7.81
N GLN A 100 -8.88 -8.51 -8.50
CA GLN A 100 -8.48 -7.41 -9.38
C GLN A 100 -7.94 -6.23 -8.58
N ILE A 101 -8.61 -5.88 -7.48
CA ILE A 101 -8.17 -4.78 -6.60
C ILE A 101 -6.86 -5.18 -5.90
N ALA A 102 -6.75 -6.42 -5.41
CA ALA A 102 -5.53 -6.89 -4.78
C ALA A 102 -4.32 -6.87 -5.75
N MET A 103 -4.52 -7.23 -7.02
CA MET A 103 -3.49 -7.10 -8.05
C MET A 103 -3.04 -5.65 -8.25
N LYS A 104 -3.97 -4.69 -8.30
CA LYS A 104 -3.62 -3.26 -8.40
C LYS A 104 -2.83 -2.76 -7.18
N ILE A 105 -3.16 -3.24 -5.98
CA ILE A 105 -2.40 -2.92 -4.76
C ILE A 105 -0.98 -3.50 -4.85
N LEU A 106 -0.83 -4.75 -5.32
CA LEU A 106 0.48 -5.36 -5.55
C LEU A 106 1.30 -4.59 -6.58
N ASP A 107 0.68 -4.07 -7.63
CA ASP A 107 1.37 -3.24 -8.63
C ASP A 107 1.89 -1.94 -8.02
N VAL A 108 1.13 -1.30 -7.12
CA VAL A 108 1.64 -0.14 -6.34
C VAL A 108 2.87 -0.53 -5.50
N LEU A 109 2.84 -1.70 -4.85
CA LEU A 109 3.97 -2.19 -4.06
C LEU A 109 5.20 -2.49 -4.92
N ARG A 110 5.00 -3.02 -6.14
CA ARG A 110 6.07 -3.23 -7.12
C ARG A 110 6.68 -1.89 -7.55
N LEU A 111 5.86 -0.90 -7.86
CA LEU A 111 6.33 0.45 -8.20
C LEU A 111 7.17 1.06 -7.07
N TRP A 112 6.78 0.88 -5.81
CA TRP A 112 7.59 1.36 -4.68
C TRP A 112 8.97 0.71 -4.61
N LYS A 113 9.06 -0.58 -4.96
CA LYS A 113 10.32 -1.31 -5.06
C LYS A 113 11.18 -0.79 -6.21
N ASP A 114 10.59 -0.67 -7.39
CA ASP A 114 11.33 -0.35 -8.61
C ASP A 114 11.79 1.11 -8.62
N HIS A 115 10.93 2.04 -8.20
CA HIS A 115 11.25 3.46 -8.16
C HIS A 115 11.93 3.91 -6.86
N ARG A 116 12.09 3.03 -5.86
CA ARG A 116 12.65 3.32 -4.53
C ARG A 116 11.93 4.46 -3.80
N THR A 117 10.61 4.56 -3.95
CA THR A 117 9.76 5.66 -3.42
C THR A 117 10.05 6.00 -1.96
N MET A 118 10.41 5.01 -1.15
CA MET A 118 10.67 5.17 0.29
C MET A 118 12.10 4.73 0.70
N GLY A 119 12.99 4.51 -0.28
CA GLY A 119 14.31 3.92 -0.04
C GLY A 119 14.28 2.40 0.19
N ARG A 120 15.42 1.74 -0.08
CA ARG A 120 15.50 0.27 -0.10
C ARG A 120 15.16 -0.40 1.23
N SER A 121 15.58 0.21 2.35
CA SER A 121 15.35 -0.35 3.69
C SER A 121 13.86 -0.40 4.03
N MET A 122 13.15 0.71 3.83
CA MET A 122 11.72 0.80 4.13
C MET A 122 10.88 -0.07 3.18
N THR A 123 11.16 -0.03 1.88
CA THR A 123 10.52 -0.94 0.92
C THR A 123 10.72 -2.40 1.34
N PHE A 124 11.95 -2.79 1.71
CA PHE A 124 12.23 -4.15 2.14
C PHE A 124 11.45 -4.54 3.40
N GLN A 125 11.40 -3.65 4.40
CA GLN A 125 10.61 -3.89 5.62
C GLN A 125 9.13 -4.11 5.32
N ILE A 126 8.51 -3.25 4.51
CA ILE A 126 7.10 -3.38 4.13
C ILE A 126 6.86 -4.68 3.37
N LEU A 127 7.67 -5.01 2.37
CA LEU A 127 7.52 -6.26 1.63
C LEU A 127 7.73 -7.47 2.53
N SER A 128 8.70 -7.40 3.46
CA SER A 128 8.99 -8.45 4.47
C SER A 128 7.82 -8.75 5.41
N SER A 129 6.92 -7.79 5.61
CA SER A 129 5.74 -7.96 6.44
C SER A 129 4.64 -8.79 5.78
N ILE A 130 4.69 -8.97 4.45
CA ILE A 130 3.65 -9.67 3.70
C ILE A 130 3.87 -11.19 3.80
N PRO A 131 2.87 -11.96 4.26
CA PRO A 131 2.93 -13.41 4.35
C PRO A 131 3.24 -14.02 2.99
N ILE A 132 4.20 -14.92 2.98
CA ILE A 132 4.65 -15.65 1.79
C ILE A 132 3.50 -16.40 1.10
N GLN A 133 2.50 -16.88 1.85
CA GLN A 133 1.32 -17.56 1.31
C GLN A 133 0.50 -16.65 0.39
N ILE A 134 0.40 -15.36 0.73
CA ILE A 134 -0.29 -14.35 -0.06
C ILE A 134 0.50 -14.09 -1.34
N LEU A 135 1.81 -13.90 -1.23
CA LEU A 135 2.69 -13.72 -2.40
C LEU A 135 2.61 -14.91 -3.37
N TYR A 136 2.56 -16.14 -2.84
CA TYR A 136 2.37 -17.34 -3.65
C TYR A 136 1.00 -17.42 -4.32
N PHE A 137 -0.07 -17.09 -3.60
CA PHE A 137 -1.43 -17.10 -4.13
C PHE A 137 -1.53 -16.22 -5.39
N PHE A 138 -0.99 -15.02 -5.35
CA PHE A 138 -0.97 -14.12 -6.50
C PHE A 138 0.00 -14.55 -7.60
N SER A 139 1.14 -15.18 -7.27
CA SER A 139 2.01 -15.76 -8.31
C SER A 139 1.33 -16.92 -9.06
N CYS A 140 0.47 -17.69 -8.38
CA CYS A 140 -0.22 -18.84 -8.94
C CYS A 140 -1.50 -18.46 -9.71
N SER A 141 -2.23 -17.41 -9.28
CA SER A 141 -3.37 -16.88 -10.04
C SER A 141 -2.95 -16.28 -11.40
N ILE A 142 -1.74 -15.74 -11.51
CA ILE A 142 -1.19 -15.27 -12.81
C ILE A 142 -0.95 -16.46 -13.76
N THR A 143 -0.63 -17.65 -13.23
CA THR A 143 -0.40 -18.86 -14.05
C THR A 143 -1.68 -19.59 -14.48
N GLN A 144 -2.87 -19.21 -14.03
CA GLN A 144 -4.11 -19.88 -14.46
C GLN A 144 -4.56 -19.56 -15.90
N HIS A 145 -3.92 -18.60 -16.58
CA HIS A 145 -4.06 -18.44 -18.04
C HIS A 145 -2.92 -19.07 -18.86
N ALA A 146 -1.99 -19.79 -18.22
CA ALA A 146 -0.91 -20.50 -18.91
C ALA A 146 -0.66 -21.88 -18.29
N ILE A 147 -1.49 -22.85 -18.70
CA ILE A 147 -1.24 -24.31 -18.80
C ILE A 147 -0.86 -25.07 -17.49
N PRO A 148 -1.53 -26.21 -17.19
CA PRO A 148 -1.29 -27.00 -15.99
C PRO A 148 -0.15 -28.00 -16.18
N LEU A 149 1.05 -27.74 -15.67
CA LEU A 149 2.02 -28.79 -15.35
C LEU A 149 2.88 -28.39 -14.16
N LEU A 150 3.07 -29.36 -13.25
CA LEU A 150 4.02 -29.37 -12.11
C LEU A 150 3.47 -28.93 -10.74
N CYS A 151 2.40 -29.60 -10.31
CA CYS A 151 2.35 -30.10 -8.94
C CYS A 151 3.52 -31.08 -8.72
N ARG A 152 4.67 -30.61 -8.18
CA ARG A 152 5.49 -31.41 -7.26
C ARG A 152 6.63 -30.60 -6.62
N SER A 153 6.51 -30.46 -5.30
CA SER A 153 7.63 -30.52 -4.35
C SER A 153 8.75 -29.48 -4.51
N LYS A 154 8.70 -28.43 -3.68
CA LYS A 154 9.74 -28.03 -2.71
C LYS A 154 9.28 -26.75 -2.03
N ARG A 155 9.23 -26.72 -0.69
CA ARG A 155 9.07 -25.46 0.06
C ARG A 155 10.31 -24.60 -0.21
N PRO A 156 10.19 -23.41 -0.84
CA PRO A 156 11.37 -22.59 -1.10
C PRO A 156 11.78 -21.82 0.15
N ASN A 157 13.08 -21.62 0.29
CA ASN A 157 13.68 -20.86 1.37
C ASN A 157 13.23 -19.39 1.27
N ARG A 158 12.97 -18.72 2.41
CA ARG A 158 12.35 -17.36 2.44
C ARG A 158 13.08 -16.33 1.56
N GLN A 159 14.39 -16.45 1.39
CA GLN A 159 15.19 -15.57 0.54
C GLN A 159 14.92 -15.73 -0.98
N SER A 160 14.51 -16.93 -1.43
CA SER A 160 14.24 -17.21 -2.84
C SER A 160 12.96 -16.54 -3.34
N LEU A 161 11.97 -16.33 -2.46
CA LEU A 161 10.70 -15.71 -2.79
C LEU A 161 10.79 -14.22 -3.06
N TYR A 162 11.63 -13.51 -2.29
CA TYR A 162 11.95 -12.11 -2.57
C TYR A 162 12.66 -11.96 -3.91
N PHE A 163 13.49 -12.95 -4.28
CA PHE A 163 14.11 -13.03 -5.59
C PHE A 163 13.11 -13.36 -6.70
N SER A 164 12.05 -14.14 -6.47
CA SER A 164 11.02 -14.38 -7.49
C SER A 164 10.09 -13.17 -7.77
N ILE A 165 10.12 -12.14 -6.91
CA ILE A 165 9.51 -10.83 -7.21
C ILE A 165 10.45 -9.97 -8.06
N GLN A 166 11.70 -10.42 -8.32
CA GLN A 166 12.55 -9.86 -9.36
C GLN A 166 12.25 -10.55 -10.71
N PHE A 167 11.61 -9.77 -11.59
CA PHE A 167 11.68 -9.80 -13.04
C PHE A 167 11.13 -11.03 -13.79
N HIS A 168 10.15 -10.77 -14.65
CA HIS A 168 10.51 -10.42 -16.03
C HIS A 168 10.23 -8.94 -16.28
#